data_AF-B9SSA6-F1
#
_entry.id   AF-B9SSA6-F1
#
_cell.length_a   1.000
_cell.length_b   1.000
_cell.length_c   1.000
_cell.angle_alpha   90.00
_cell.angle_beta   90.00
_cell.angle_gamma   90.00
#
_symmetry.space_group_name_H-M   'P 1'
#
loop_
_entity.id
_entity.type
_entity.pdbx_description
1 polymer ?
#
loop_
_entity_poly.entity_id
_entity_poly.type
_entity_poly.pdbx_seq_one_letter_code
_entity_poly.pdbx_strand_id
1 'polypeptide(L)'
;MCNPVMAKDISLSQEEYGFANRVGELFENQSEEMYRAFLHEWKLYEQGHKGKHDLYCEIAFLFCDNQEFVVELARFLRDYSIV
;
A
#
# COMPACT_ATOMS: atom_id res chain seq x y z
N MET A 1 -22.60 -9.77 0.22
CA MET A 1 -22.45 -8.73 -0.81
C MET A 1 -21.91 -7.49 -0.12
N CYS A 2 -20.59 -7.28 -0.15
CA CYS A 2 -19.98 -6.10 0.47
C CYS A 2 -20.22 -4.89 -0.43
N ASN A 3 -20.70 -3.81 0.18
CA ASN A 3 -21.13 -2.59 -0.49
C ASN A 3 -19.90 -1.77 -0.96
N PRO A 4 -19.83 -1.29 -2.22
CA PRO A 4 -18.66 -0.59 -2.72
C PRO A 4 -18.79 0.92 -2.43
N VAL A 5 -18.29 1.35 -1.27
CA VAL A 5 -18.23 2.80 -0.93
C VAL A 5 -16.93 3.45 -1.42
N MET A 6 -16.05 2.74 -2.13
CA MET A 6 -14.74 3.26 -2.56
C MET A 6 -14.57 3.34 -4.09
N ALA A 7 -15.64 3.26 -4.86
CA ALA A 7 -15.59 3.39 -6.31
C ALA A 7 -16.13 4.75 -6.74
N LYS A 8 -15.29 5.80 -6.76
CA LYS A 8 -15.52 6.85 -7.77
C LYS A 8 -14.36 7.72 -8.23
N ASP A 9 -13.23 7.83 -7.52
CA ASP A 9 -12.16 8.76 -7.97
C ASP A 9 -10.73 8.21 -7.88
N ILE A 10 -10.55 6.89 -7.81
CA ILE A 10 -9.22 6.28 -7.80
C ILE A 10 -9.24 5.08 -8.74
N SER A 11 -8.59 5.21 -9.90
CA SER A 11 -8.39 4.09 -10.82
C SER A 11 -7.19 3.27 -10.36
N LEU A 12 -7.28 2.66 -9.18
CA LEU A 12 -6.36 1.59 -8.81
C LEU A 12 -6.56 0.45 -9.80
N SER A 13 -5.47 -0.06 -10.36
CA SER A 13 -5.47 -1.33 -11.06
C SER A 13 -5.97 -2.44 -10.12
N GLN A 14 -6.54 -3.51 -10.67
CA GLN A 14 -6.95 -4.68 -9.87
C GLN A 14 -5.79 -5.25 -9.03
N GLU A 15 -4.56 -5.04 -9.48
CA GLU A 15 -3.35 -5.50 -8.80
C GLU A 15 -2.97 -4.60 -7.62
N GLU A 16 -3.11 -3.27 -7.73
CA GLU A 16 -2.94 -2.34 -6.60
C GLU A 16 -3.97 -2.59 -5.50
N TYR A 17 -5.23 -2.82 -5.88
CA TYR A 17 -6.26 -3.20 -4.93
C TYR A 17 -5.98 -4.57 -4.30
N GLY A 18 -5.52 -5.55 -5.09
CA GLY A 18 -5.15 -6.87 -4.61
C GLY A 18 -3.97 -6.85 -3.65
N PHE A 19 -2.97 -6.00 -3.89
CA PHE A 19 -1.83 -5.82 -2.99
C PHE A 19 -2.29 -5.17 -1.67
N ALA A 20 -3.03 -4.07 -1.74
CA ALA A 20 -3.57 -3.39 -0.55
C ALA A 20 -4.45 -4.32 0.32
N ASN A 21 -5.27 -5.17 -0.30
CA ASN A 21 -6.12 -6.12 0.41
C ASN A 21 -5.30 -7.23 1.10
N ARG A 22 -4.20 -7.71 0.49
CA ARG A 22 -3.26 -8.65 1.13
C ARG A 22 -2.55 -8.01 2.32
N VAL A 23 -2.17 -6.73 2.22
CA VAL A 23 -1.62 -5.98 3.36
C VAL A 23 -2.64 -5.90 4.50
N GLY A 24 -3.91 -5.62 4.18
CA GLY A 24 -4.99 -5.64 5.17
C GLY A 24 -5.11 -6.99 5.91
N GLU A 25 -5.12 -8.10 5.18
CA GLU A 25 -5.24 -9.45 5.76
C GLU A 25 -4.03 -9.85 6.62
N LEU A 26 -2.82 -9.40 6.27
CA LEU A 26 -1.60 -9.68 7.03
C LEU A 26 -1.53 -8.91 8.36
N PHE A 27 -2.10 -7.70 8.41
CA PHE A 27 -1.81 -6.75 9.49
C PHE A 27 -3.03 -6.24 10.29
N GLU A 28 -4.27 -6.50 9.85
CA GLU A 28 -5.49 -6.20 10.65
C GLU A 28 -5.45 -6.84 12.05
N ASN A 29 -4.81 -8.01 12.17
CA ASN A 29 -4.69 -8.72 13.46
C ASN A 29 -3.45 -8.33 14.28
N GLN A 30 -2.47 -7.63 13.70
CA GLN A 30 -1.17 -7.37 14.35
C GLN A 30 -1.03 -5.96 14.92
N SER A 31 -1.58 -4.94 14.26
CA SER A 31 -1.73 -3.59 14.83
C SER A 31 -2.59 -2.71 13.92
N GLU A 32 -3.76 -2.33 14.42
CA GLU A 32 -4.65 -1.35 13.77
C GLU A 32 -3.93 -0.03 13.47
N GLU A 33 -2.98 0.37 14.32
CA GLU A 33 -2.20 1.60 14.15
C GLU A 33 -1.25 1.51 12.94
N MET A 34 -0.56 0.38 12.77
CA MET A 34 0.33 0.16 11.62
C MET A 34 -0.46 0.15 10.30
N TYR A 35 -1.64 -0.48 10.29
CA TYR A 35 -2.50 -0.50 9.12
C TYR A 35 -3.05 0.90 8.77
N ARG A 36 -3.45 1.69 9.78
CA ARG A 36 -3.86 3.08 9.57
C ARG A 36 -2.73 3.96 9.03
N ALA A 37 -1.50 3.77 9.53
CA ALA A 37 -0.33 4.47 9.02
C ALA A 37 -0.04 4.08 7.55
N PHE A 38 -0.09 2.78 7.22
CA PHE A 38 0.04 2.30 5.84
C PHE A 38 -0.98 2.96 4.90
N LEU A 39 -2.26 2.97 5.28
CA LEU A 39 -3.31 3.58 4.46
C LEU A 39 -3.12 5.09 4.30
N HIS A 40 -2.58 5.76 5.31
CA HIS A 40 -2.25 7.18 5.23
C HIS A 40 -1.16 7.44 4.20
N GLU A 41 -0.04 6.70 4.26
CA GLU A 41 1.07 6.84 3.32
C GLU A 41 0.66 6.50 1.89
N TRP A 42 -0.12 5.44 1.72
CA TRP A 42 -0.65 5.02 0.42
C TRP A 42 -1.54 6.10 -0.21
N LYS A 43 -2.43 6.70 0.59
CA LYS A 43 -3.30 7.78 0.14
C LYS A 43 -2.52 9.02 -0.30
N LEU A 44 -1.42 9.36 0.38
CA LEU A 44 -0.56 10.46 -0.02
C LEU A 44 0.11 10.22 -1.38
N TYR A 45 0.51 8.97 -1.65
CA TYR A 45 1.01 8.57 -2.96
C TYR A 45 -0.06 8.68 -4.05
N GLU A 46 -1.26 8.16 -3.82
CA GLU A 46 -2.38 8.22 -4.77
C GLU A 46 -2.77 9.67 -5.13
N GLN A 47 -2.70 10.57 -4.15
CA GLN A 47 -2.99 12.00 -4.34
C GLN A 47 -1.86 12.76 -5.05
N GLY A 48 -0.75 12.08 -5.38
CA GLY A 48 0.43 12.69 -6.00
C GLY A 48 1.23 13.60 -5.07
N HIS A 49 0.96 13.56 -3.76
CA HIS A 49 1.71 14.32 -2.76
C HIS A 49 3.05 13.68 -2.40
N LYS A 50 3.23 12.39 -2.74
CA LYS A 50 4.41 11.61 -2.39
C LYS A 50 4.85 10.77 -3.59
N GLY A 51 6.16 10.68 -3.83
CA GLY A 51 6.72 9.86 -4.91
C GLY A 51 6.83 8.39 -4.54
N LYS A 52 7.06 7.51 -5.53
CA LYS A 52 7.26 6.06 -5.29
C LYS A 52 8.40 5.77 -4.30
N HIS A 53 9.51 6.51 -4.42
CA HIS A 53 10.65 6.36 -3.51
C HIS A 53 10.27 6.71 -2.07
N ASP A 54 9.56 7.82 -1.88
CA ASP A 54 9.14 8.29 -0.56
C ASP A 54 8.13 7.32 0.06
N LEU A 55 7.16 6.84 -0.72
CA LEU A 55 6.22 5.80 -0.29
C LEU A 55 6.97 4.53 0.16
N TYR A 56 7.95 4.09 -0.64
CA TYR A 56 8.75 2.92 -0.30
C TYR A 56 9.51 3.11 1.01
N CYS A 57 10.17 4.25 1.21
CA CYS A 57 10.94 4.51 2.44
C CYS A 57 10.07 4.48 3.69
N GLU A 58 8.89 5.10 3.64
CA GLU A 58 7.98 5.20 4.79
C GLU A 58 7.37 3.84 5.14
N ILE A 59 6.93 3.10 4.13
CA ILE A 59 6.41 1.75 4.35
C ILE A 59 7.55 0.81 4.78
N ALA A 60 8.75 0.92 4.21
CA ALA A 60 9.89 0.12 4.66
C ALA A 60 10.27 0.41 6.13
N PHE A 61 10.08 1.65 6.59
CA PHE A 61 10.27 2.02 7.99
C PHE A 61 9.16 1.44 8.88
N LEU A 62 7.88 1.56 8.47
CA LEU A 62 6.73 1.02 9.20
C LEU A 62 6.79 -0.50 9.34
N PHE A 63 7.36 -1.20 8.35
CA PHE A 63 7.42 -2.66 8.29
C PHE A 63 8.86 -3.20 8.35
N CYS A 64 9.77 -2.51 9.05
CA CYS A 64 11.18 -2.88 9.12
C CYS A 64 11.41 -4.29 9.69
N ASP A 65 10.52 -4.76 10.56
CA ASP A 65 10.54 -6.10 11.15
C ASP A 65 10.03 -7.19 10.18
N ASN A 66 9.36 -6.80 9.08
CA ASN A 66 8.78 -7.71 8.08
C ASN A 66 9.50 -7.54 6.73
N GLN A 67 10.76 -7.96 6.66
CA GLN A 67 11.60 -7.80 5.46
C GLN A 67 11.01 -8.44 4.20
N GLU A 68 10.30 -9.56 4.31
CA GLU A 68 9.65 -10.21 3.16
C GLU A 68 8.60 -9.31 2.49
N PHE A 69 7.83 -8.58 3.31
CA PHE A 69 6.85 -7.61 2.83
C PHE A 69 7.52 -6.42 2.15
N VAL A 70 8.60 -5.88 2.73
CA VAL A 70 9.35 -4.77 2.13
C VAL A 70 9.93 -5.16 0.76
N VAL A 71 10.39 -6.41 0.61
CA VAL A 71 10.86 -6.93 -0.68
C VAL A 71 9.72 -7.07 -1.70
N GLU A 72 8.53 -7.54 -1.29
CA GLU A 72 7.35 -7.60 -2.16
C GLU A 72 6.92 -6.20 -2.62
N LEU A 73 6.89 -5.23 -1.71
CA LEU A 73 6.59 -3.83 -2.01
C LEU A 73 7.61 -3.23 -3.00
N ALA A 74 8.91 -3.50 -2.83
CA ALA A 74 9.94 -3.02 -3.74
C ALA A 74 9.74 -3.56 -5.16
N ARG A 75 9.35 -4.85 -5.29
CA ARG A 75 9.03 -5.46 -6.58
C ARG A 75 7.79 -4.86 -7.19
N PHE A 76 6.73 -4.72 -6.39
CA PHE A 76 5.49 -4.08 -6.79
C PHE A 76 5.76 -2.70 -7.39
N LEU A 77 6.41 -1.80 -6.65
CA LEU A 77 6.69 -0.43 -7.11
C LEU A 77 7.62 -0.37 -8.32
N ARG A 78 8.53 -1.34 -8.48
CA ARG A 78 9.43 -1.46 -9.64
C ARG A 78 8.67 -1.92 -10.89
N ASP A 79 7.78 -2.89 -10.77
CA ASP A 79 7.05 -3.45 -11.92
C ASP A 79 6.04 -2.44 -12.51
N TYR A 80 5.47 -1.54 -11.68
CA TYR A 80 4.67 -0.39 -12.18
C TYR A 80 5.52 0.79 -12.67
N SER A 81 6.84 0.65 -12.83
CA SER A 81 7.72 1.69 -13.37
C SER A 81 8.07 1.52 -14.86
N ILE A 82 7.27 0.77 -15.63
CA ILE A 82 7.36 0.80 -17.09
C ILE A 82 6.55 1.99 -17.63
N VAL A 83 7.13 3.19 -17.54
CA VAL A 83 7.12 4.21 -18.62
C VAL A 83 8.39 5.06 -18.50
#